data_AF-A0A550CS59-F1
#
_entry.id   AF-A0A550CS59-F1
#
_cell.length_a   1.000
_cell.length_b   1.000
_cell.length_c   1.000
_cell.angle_alpha   90.00
_cell.angle_beta   90.00
_cell.angle_gamma   90.00
#
_symmetry.space_group_name_H-M   'P 1'
#
loop_
_entity.id
_entity.type
_entity.pdbx_description
1 polymer ?
#
loop_
_entity_poly.entity_id
_entity_poly.type
_entity_poly.pdbx_seq_one_letter_code
_entity_poly.pdbx_strand_id
1 'polypeptide(L)'
;MPGSPPATDSAFTMFAPGQSVTLDNDRGQHFIFTIVRPFAPFTKSVVLLVRCADVSSEPIILKIYDPRFLDDRLGLTPVDPSRPAIPSRPWSLENERAAPDTYDEDDLWEESPAPDDVAGHTARAALWEAHYQYLSTECFDSEHAAYTHLQHLQGAAIPRLLMEGVLVPPDERAYRPPALVMEYVKGVVFRDAPVEELTRDLCTALVSAVDSFGAHEVFHNDLNENNIIVAPGRAVVIDFGCAGIRQPEQDDESWSFNVAFANDVGRVQNLLRHKGVSNVDELVATTSAA
;
A
#
# COMPACT_ATOMS: atom_id res chain seq x y z
N MET A 1 27.06 16.88 23.77
CA MET A 1 27.48 16.32 22.47
C MET A 1 26.34 16.57 21.51
N PRO A 2 26.53 17.31 20.42
CA PRO A 2 25.44 17.55 19.47
C PRO A 2 25.15 16.22 18.75
N GLY A 3 23.90 15.76 18.89
CA GLY A 3 23.43 14.52 18.28
C GLY A 3 23.56 14.59 16.77
N SER A 4 23.97 13.47 16.19
CA SER A 4 23.94 13.25 14.74
C SER A 4 22.56 13.63 14.19
N PRO A 5 22.48 14.25 13.00
CA PRO A 5 21.20 14.56 12.37
C PRO A 5 20.44 13.24 12.11
N PRO A 6 19.09 13.26 12.15
CA PRO A 6 18.30 12.07 11.88
C PRO A 6 18.60 11.53 10.47
N ALA A 7 18.60 10.21 10.32
CA ALA A 7 18.86 9.48 9.08
C ALA A 7 17.81 9.72 7.96
N THR A 8 17.00 10.78 8.06
CA THR A 8 15.88 11.08 7.17
C THR A 8 16.33 11.66 5.82
N ASP A 9 17.43 12.42 5.76
CA ASP A 9 17.85 13.07 4.50
C ASP A 9 18.44 12.07 3.48
N SER A 10 19.17 11.07 3.97
CA SER A 10 19.80 10.01 3.15
C SER A 10 18.75 9.08 2.51
N ALA A 11 17.71 8.71 3.25
CA ALA A 11 16.70 7.76 2.76
C ALA A 11 15.84 8.33 1.62
N PHE A 12 15.61 9.65 1.57
CA PHE A 12 14.97 10.27 0.40
C PHE A 12 15.90 10.39 -0.80
N THR A 13 17.21 10.52 -0.58
CA THR A 13 18.16 10.58 -1.71
C THR A 13 18.26 9.28 -2.50
N MET A 14 18.06 8.11 -1.87
CA MET A 14 18.11 6.82 -2.59
C MET A 14 17.01 6.69 -3.66
N PHE A 15 15.88 7.37 -3.45
CA PHE A 15 14.74 7.34 -4.36
C PHE A 15 14.59 8.62 -5.20
N ALA A 16 15.66 9.39 -5.34
CA ALA A 16 15.67 10.61 -6.13
C ALA A 16 15.56 10.32 -7.64
N PRO A 17 14.94 11.22 -8.43
CA PRO A 17 14.95 11.14 -9.89
C PRO A 17 16.36 10.94 -10.47
N GLY A 18 16.47 10.04 -11.45
CA GLY A 18 17.73 9.68 -12.11
C GLY A 18 18.57 8.63 -11.39
N GLN A 19 18.25 8.28 -10.14
CA GLN A 19 18.88 7.15 -9.44
C GLN A 19 18.37 5.81 -9.98
N SER A 20 19.07 4.73 -9.60
CA SER A 20 18.70 3.37 -9.98
C SER A 20 18.30 2.54 -8.77
N VAL A 21 17.32 1.66 -8.98
CA VAL A 21 16.88 0.65 -8.01
C VAL A 21 17.02 -0.72 -8.67
N THR A 22 17.51 -1.70 -7.91
CA THR A 22 17.69 -3.07 -8.40
C THR A 22 16.72 -4.00 -7.69
N LEU A 23 15.99 -4.81 -8.46
CA LEU A 23 15.21 -5.93 -7.94
C LEU A 23 15.80 -7.26 -8.43
N ASP A 24 15.70 -8.27 -7.57
CA ASP A 24 15.84 -9.66 -7.97
C ASP A 24 14.45 -10.30 -8.01
N ASN A 25 14.15 -11.09 -9.03
CA ASN A 25 12.96 -11.94 -9.02
C ASN A 25 13.25 -13.34 -8.46
N ASP A 26 12.20 -14.12 -8.28
CA ASP A 26 12.21 -15.53 -7.85
C ASP A 26 13.11 -16.44 -8.71
N ARG A 27 13.34 -16.07 -9.98
CA ARG A 27 14.20 -16.78 -10.93
C ARG A 27 15.67 -16.36 -10.89
N GLY A 28 16.05 -15.47 -9.96
CA GLY A 28 17.41 -14.94 -9.85
C GLY A 28 17.81 -14.02 -11.00
N GLN A 29 16.83 -13.43 -11.70
CA GLN A 29 17.07 -12.40 -12.71
C GLN A 29 17.17 -11.04 -12.02
N HIS A 30 18.11 -10.22 -12.48
CA HIS A 30 18.36 -8.89 -11.95
C HIS A 30 17.75 -7.83 -12.88
N PHE A 31 16.90 -6.96 -12.35
CA PHE A 31 16.29 -5.87 -13.07
C PHE A 31 16.74 -4.54 -12.49
N ILE A 32 17.27 -3.66 -13.35
CA ILE A 32 17.70 -2.32 -12.97
C ILE A 32 16.67 -1.33 -13.49
N PHE A 33 16.07 -0.59 -12.56
CA PHE A 33 15.06 0.42 -12.84
C PHE A 33 15.68 1.80 -12.68
N THR A 34 15.44 2.69 -13.65
CA THR A 34 15.80 4.11 -13.50
C THR A 34 14.60 4.88 -12.97
N ILE A 35 14.79 5.59 -11.86
CA ILE A 35 13.73 6.38 -11.23
C ILE A 35 13.44 7.62 -12.08
N VAL A 36 12.19 7.76 -12.51
CA VAL A 36 11.70 8.98 -13.14
C VAL A 36 11.27 9.97 -12.06
N ARG A 37 10.44 9.53 -11.11
CA ARG A 37 10.07 10.33 -9.92
C ARG A 37 9.45 9.46 -8.82
N PRO A 38 9.57 9.88 -7.55
CA PRO A 38 8.76 9.32 -6.46
C PRO A 38 7.33 9.90 -6.45
N PHE A 39 6.41 9.16 -5.83
CA PHE A 39 5.10 9.64 -5.40
C PHE A 39 5.12 9.76 -3.87
N ALA A 40 5.34 10.97 -3.37
CA ALA A 40 5.43 11.28 -1.95
C ALA A 40 4.16 12.01 -1.46
N PRO A 41 3.84 11.96 -0.14
CA PRO A 41 4.54 11.23 0.92
C PRO A 41 4.38 9.71 0.79
N PHE A 42 5.38 8.96 1.31
CA PHE A 42 5.26 7.52 1.48
C PHE A 42 4.50 7.24 2.78
N THR A 43 3.56 6.31 2.73
CA THR A 43 2.71 5.93 3.88
C THR A 43 2.96 4.49 4.28
N LYS A 44 2.59 3.53 3.42
CA LYS A 44 2.79 2.08 3.65
C LYS A 44 3.84 1.46 2.74
N SER A 45 4.24 2.15 1.68
CA SER A 45 5.23 1.70 0.72
C SER A 45 5.85 2.89 -0.02
N VAL A 46 7.00 2.63 -0.63
CA VAL A 46 7.66 3.54 -1.55
C VAL A 46 7.08 3.31 -2.94
N VAL A 47 6.45 4.34 -3.52
CA VAL A 47 5.86 4.27 -4.86
C VAL A 47 6.67 5.14 -5.82
N LEU A 48 7.19 4.54 -6.89
CA LEU A 48 8.08 5.18 -7.85
C LEU A 48 7.54 5.01 -9.27
N LEU A 49 7.58 6.08 -10.07
CA LEU A 49 7.53 5.97 -11.51
C LEU A 49 8.93 5.64 -12.01
N VAL A 50 9.09 4.53 -12.72
CA VAL A 50 10.39 4.03 -13.18
C VAL A 50 10.37 3.64 -14.66
N ARG A 51 11.57 3.43 -15.22
CA ARG A 51 11.77 2.83 -16.54
C ARG A 51 12.68 1.61 -16.43
N CYS A 52 12.30 0.53 -17.10
CA CYS A 52 13.13 -0.65 -17.30
C CYS A 52 12.73 -1.31 -18.63
N ALA A 53 13.60 -1.22 -19.63
CA ALA A 53 13.31 -1.69 -20.99
C ALA A 53 13.11 -3.20 -21.08
N ASP A 54 13.68 -3.95 -20.13
CA ASP A 54 13.51 -5.41 -20.04
C ASP A 54 12.12 -5.82 -19.52
N VAL A 55 11.37 -4.88 -18.93
CA VAL A 55 10.02 -5.11 -18.40
C VAL A 55 8.95 -4.47 -19.30
N SER A 56 9.15 -3.22 -19.71
CA SER A 56 8.20 -2.46 -20.51
C SER A 56 8.89 -1.34 -21.29
N SER A 57 8.39 -1.05 -22.50
CA SER A 57 8.79 0.13 -23.26
C SER A 57 8.26 1.44 -22.67
N GLU A 58 7.13 1.36 -21.96
CA GLU A 58 6.48 2.49 -21.29
C GLU A 58 6.93 2.60 -19.83
N PRO A 59 6.83 3.80 -19.21
CA PRO A 59 7.01 3.93 -17.76
C PRO A 59 6.07 3.00 -16.99
N ILE A 60 6.55 2.51 -15.84
CA ILE A 60 5.84 1.58 -14.97
C ILE A 60 5.94 2.05 -13.51
N ILE A 61 5.04 1.56 -12.67
CA ILE A 61 5.11 1.79 -11.23
C ILE A 61 5.91 0.68 -10.58
N LEU A 62 6.84 1.08 -9.72
CA LEU A 62 7.55 0.21 -8.79
C LEU A 62 7.08 0.58 -7.38
N LYS A 63 6.44 -0.36 -6.70
CA LYS A 63 5.97 -0.24 -5.32
C LYS A 63 6.82 -1.15 -4.43
N ILE A 64 7.53 -0.58 -3.46
CA ILE A 64 8.48 -1.28 -2.58
C ILE A 64 7.99 -1.17 -1.15
N TYR A 65 7.80 -2.30 -0.49
CA TYR A 65 7.33 -2.38 0.89
C TYR A 65 8.54 -2.38 1.82
N ASP A 66 9.22 -1.23 1.90
CA ASP A 66 10.36 -1.01 2.78
C ASP A 66 9.88 -0.41 4.11
N PRO A 67 10.00 -1.14 5.23
CA PRO A 67 9.43 -0.73 6.50
C PRO A 67 10.00 0.60 7.01
N ARG A 68 11.16 1.05 6.51
CA ARG A 68 11.74 2.37 6.84
C ARG A 68 10.82 3.54 6.54
N PHE A 69 9.90 3.38 5.59
CA PHE A 69 9.03 4.43 5.09
C PHE A 69 7.58 4.30 5.56
N LEU A 70 7.32 3.41 6.54
CA LEU A 70 6.02 3.35 7.21
C LEU A 70 5.77 4.64 8.01
N ASP A 71 4.64 5.28 7.75
CA ASP A 71 4.22 6.48 8.45
C ASP A 71 3.86 6.22 9.92
N ASP A 72 3.55 4.97 10.29
CA ASP A 72 3.38 4.49 11.67
C ASP A 72 4.62 4.74 12.56
N ARG A 73 5.78 5.04 11.95
CA ARG A 73 7.02 5.40 12.65
C ARG A 73 7.11 6.86 13.04
N LEU A 74 6.36 7.76 12.41
CA LEU A 74 6.54 9.20 12.58
C LEU A 74 6.07 9.72 13.94
N GLY A 75 5.36 8.88 14.71
CA GLY A 75 4.74 9.27 15.97
C GLY A 75 3.55 10.19 15.74
N LEU A 76 2.67 10.28 16.74
CA LEU A 76 1.49 11.14 16.68
C LEU A 76 1.43 12.00 17.92
N THR A 77 1.40 13.32 17.70
CA THR A 77 1.03 14.28 18.75
C THR A 77 -0.50 14.37 18.78
N PRO A 78 -1.16 13.94 19.86
CA PRO A 78 -2.61 13.90 19.91
C PRO A 78 -3.19 15.31 19.92
N VAL A 79 -4.31 15.48 19.22
CA VAL A 79 -5.10 16.73 19.25
C VAL A 79 -5.66 16.99 20.65
N ASP A 80 -5.99 15.91 21.37
CA ASP A 80 -6.45 15.94 22.75
C ASP A 80 -5.26 15.76 23.72
N PRO A 81 -4.92 16.77 24.54
CA PRO A 81 -3.81 16.70 25.50
C PRO A 81 -3.99 15.63 26.59
N SER A 82 -5.21 15.10 26.77
CA SER A 82 -5.48 14.03 27.74
C SER A 82 -5.03 12.65 27.26
N ARG A 83 -4.71 12.50 25.97
CA ARG A 83 -4.18 11.26 25.41
C ARG A 83 -2.66 11.28 25.40
N PRO A 84 -1.99 10.15 25.69
CA PRO A 84 -0.54 10.07 25.57
C PRO A 84 -0.11 10.22 24.11
N ALA A 85 1.01 10.89 23.89
CA ALA A 85 1.62 10.96 22.56
C ALA A 85 2.15 9.58 22.14
N ILE A 86 2.01 9.25 20.86
CA ILE A 86 2.64 8.06 20.29
C ILE A 86 4.06 8.47 19.91
N PRO A 87 5.10 7.85 20.51
CA PRO A 87 6.47 8.23 20.23
C PRO A 87 6.86 7.89 18.79
N SER A 88 7.70 8.74 18.19
CA SER A 88 8.36 8.40 16.92
C SER A 88 9.33 7.24 17.13
N ARG A 89 9.37 6.32 16.17
CA ARG A 89 10.24 5.14 16.18
C ARG A 89 11.12 5.14 14.93
N PRO A 90 12.14 6.01 14.88
CA PRO A 90 13.01 6.10 13.72
C PRO A 90 13.76 4.79 13.52
N TRP A 91 13.89 4.39 12.27
CA TRP A 91 14.64 3.20 11.90
C TRP A 91 16.13 3.35 12.24
N SER A 92 16.76 2.23 12.62
CA SER A 92 18.21 2.09 12.69
C SER A 92 18.65 0.70 12.25
N LEU A 93 19.84 0.59 11.66
CA LEU A 93 20.42 -0.69 11.26
C LEU A 93 20.65 -1.63 12.46
N GLU A 94 20.94 -1.07 13.64
CA GLU A 94 21.12 -1.83 14.88
C GLU A 94 19.82 -2.52 15.30
N ASN A 95 18.71 -1.78 15.35
CA ASN A 95 17.42 -2.33 15.74
C ASN A 95 16.92 -3.36 14.70
N GLU A 96 17.13 -3.11 13.40
CA GLU A 96 16.76 -4.08 12.36
C GLU A 96 17.52 -5.39 12.49
N ARG A 97 18.83 -5.33 12.79
CA ARG A 97 19.65 -6.54 13.00
C ARG A 97 19.29 -7.28 14.30
N ALA A 98 18.76 -6.56 15.28
CA ALA A 98 18.31 -7.12 16.54
C ALA A 98 16.85 -7.60 16.51
N ALA A 99 16.09 -7.28 15.45
CA ALA A 99 14.69 -7.64 15.31
C ALA A 99 14.54 -9.17 15.30
N PRO A 100 13.66 -9.75 16.15
CA PRO A 100 13.42 -11.19 16.11
C PRO A 100 12.61 -11.58 14.88
N ASP A 101 12.80 -12.81 14.40
CA ASP A 101 12.03 -13.38 13.27
C ASP A 101 10.54 -13.55 13.60
N THR A 102 10.22 -13.75 14.88
CA THR A 102 8.86 -13.92 15.41
C THR A 102 8.73 -13.20 16.74
N TYR A 103 7.57 -12.60 17.02
CA TYR A 103 7.28 -11.94 18.30
C TYR A 103 5.78 -12.06 18.62
N ASP A 104 5.43 -11.87 19.90
CA ASP A 104 4.03 -11.72 20.33
C ASP A 104 3.66 -10.24 20.22
N GLU A 105 2.55 -9.93 19.54
CA GLU A 105 2.11 -8.54 19.39
C GLU A 105 1.76 -7.91 20.75
N ASP A 106 1.31 -8.70 21.71
CA ASP A 106 1.01 -8.22 23.05
C ASP A 106 2.26 -7.65 23.75
N ASP A 107 3.46 -8.16 23.45
CA ASP A 107 4.74 -7.67 24.00
C ASP A 107 5.01 -6.20 23.60
N LEU A 108 4.50 -5.74 22.44
CA LEU A 108 4.66 -4.35 22.00
C LEU A 108 3.87 -3.38 22.86
N TRP A 109 2.79 -3.85 23.48
CA TRP A 109 1.82 -3.07 24.22
C TRP A 109 1.99 -3.20 25.74
N GLU A 110 2.94 -4.03 26.20
CA GLU A 110 3.36 -4.10 27.60
C GLU A 110 3.86 -2.73 28.12
N GLU A 111 3.93 -2.61 29.45
CA GLU A 111 4.43 -1.41 30.12
C GLU A 111 5.82 -1.02 29.60
N SER A 112 6.04 0.27 29.39
CA SER A 112 7.33 0.75 28.89
C SER A 112 8.45 0.44 29.89
N PRO A 113 9.65 0.06 29.43
CA PRO A 113 10.80 -0.09 30.29
C PRO A 113 11.04 1.17 31.13
N ALA A 114 11.60 0.99 32.33
CA ALA A 114 11.99 2.11 33.17
C ALA A 114 12.98 3.02 32.42
N PRO A 115 12.95 4.36 32.61
CA PRO A 115 13.78 5.28 31.84
C PRO A 115 15.29 5.02 31.88
N ASP A 116 15.79 4.32 32.90
CA ASP A 116 17.17 3.93 33.09
C ASP A 116 17.48 2.50 32.59
N ASP A 117 16.47 1.74 32.15
CA ASP A 117 16.62 0.41 31.56
C ASP A 117 16.96 0.52 30.07
N VAL A 118 18.23 0.82 29.80
CA VAL A 118 18.78 0.92 28.45
C VAL A 118 18.58 -0.39 27.67
N ALA A 119 18.76 -1.54 28.32
CA ALA A 119 18.62 -2.84 27.68
C ALA A 119 17.18 -3.13 27.27
N GLY A 120 16.21 -2.85 28.15
CA GLY A 120 14.79 -2.97 27.85
C GLY A 120 14.35 -2.03 26.72
N HIS A 121 14.85 -0.79 26.69
CA HIS A 121 14.57 0.13 25.59
C HIS A 121 15.11 -0.37 24.25
N THR A 122 16.33 -0.92 24.22
CA THR A 122 16.92 -1.52 23.01
C THR A 122 16.11 -2.74 22.56
N ALA A 123 15.77 -3.64 23.47
CA ALA A 123 14.97 -4.83 23.17
C ALA A 123 13.59 -4.43 22.61
N ARG A 124 12.92 -3.45 23.22
CA ARG A 124 11.64 -2.93 22.74
C ARG A 124 11.76 -2.28 21.36
N ALA A 125 12.83 -1.54 21.10
CA ALA A 125 13.06 -0.95 19.79
C ALA A 125 13.21 -2.03 18.70
N ALA A 126 13.93 -3.12 18.99
CA ALA A 126 14.05 -4.26 18.09
C ALA A 126 12.70 -4.98 17.85
N LEU A 127 11.87 -5.14 18.89
CA LEU A 127 10.50 -5.68 18.74
C LEU A 127 9.64 -4.81 17.81
N TRP A 128 9.71 -3.48 17.94
CA TRP A 128 9.03 -2.59 17.01
C TRP A 128 9.54 -2.73 15.58
N GLU A 129 10.84 -2.97 15.37
CA GLU A 129 11.35 -3.23 14.02
C GLU A 129 10.78 -4.52 13.42
N ALA A 130 10.67 -5.60 14.20
CA ALA A 130 10.00 -6.82 13.76
C ALA A 130 8.53 -6.56 13.40
N HIS A 131 7.82 -5.76 14.20
CA HIS A 131 6.46 -5.35 13.91
C HIS A 131 6.32 -4.57 12.61
N TYR A 132 7.20 -3.59 12.37
CA TYR A 132 7.18 -2.83 11.13
C TYR A 132 7.52 -3.70 9.90
N GLN A 133 8.43 -4.67 10.04
CA GLN A 133 8.68 -5.65 8.98
C GLN A 133 7.45 -6.50 8.72
N TYR A 134 6.76 -6.97 9.76
CA TYR A 134 5.51 -7.71 9.66
C TYR A 134 4.42 -6.90 8.94
N LEU A 135 4.13 -5.67 9.38
CA LEU A 135 3.14 -4.80 8.73
C LEU A 135 3.46 -4.55 7.26
N SER A 136 4.73 -4.31 6.93
CA SER A 136 5.18 -4.09 5.56
C SER A 136 4.96 -5.33 4.68
N THR A 137 5.25 -6.51 5.22
CA THR A 137 5.02 -7.80 4.55
C THR A 137 3.52 -8.09 4.40
N GLU A 138 2.70 -7.87 5.42
CA GLU A 138 1.24 -8.00 5.35
C GLU A 138 0.65 -7.12 4.24
N CYS A 139 1.09 -5.85 4.15
CA CYS A 139 0.66 -4.98 3.07
C CYS A 139 1.05 -5.49 1.67
N PHE A 140 2.24 -6.07 1.54
CA PHE A 140 2.68 -6.69 0.29
C PHE A 140 1.83 -7.93 -0.03
N ASP A 141 1.63 -8.82 0.93
CA ASP A 141 0.91 -10.08 0.74
C ASP A 141 -0.56 -9.83 0.40
N SER A 142 -1.24 -8.92 1.10
CA SER A 142 -2.61 -8.49 0.81
C SER A 142 -2.74 -7.96 -0.62
N GLU A 143 -1.84 -7.06 -1.04
CA GLU A 143 -1.91 -6.48 -2.38
C GLU A 143 -1.58 -7.50 -3.46
N HIS A 144 -0.52 -8.28 -3.29
CA HIS A 144 -0.15 -9.33 -4.22
C HIS A 144 -1.27 -10.37 -4.40
N ALA A 145 -1.89 -10.80 -3.31
CA ALA A 145 -3.03 -11.71 -3.34
C ALA A 145 -4.24 -11.07 -4.04
N ALA A 146 -4.56 -9.80 -3.78
CA ALA A 146 -5.64 -9.11 -4.47
C ALA A 146 -5.44 -9.09 -5.99
N TYR A 147 -4.22 -8.78 -6.46
CA TYR A 147 -3.90 -8.84 -7.90
C TYR A 147 -4.00 -10.26 -8.47
N THR A 148 -3.69 -11.29 -7.67
CA THR A 148 -3.81 -12.70 -8.05
C THR A 148 -5.28 -13.11 -8.22
N HIS A 149 -6.16 -12.72 -7.30
CA HIS A 149 -7.59 -13.03 -7.37
C HIS A 149 -8.33 -12.20 -8.44
N LEU A 150 -7.90 -10.96 -8.68
CA LEU A 150 -8.54 -10.02 -9.60
C LEU A 150 -7.87 -9.98 -10.98
N GLN A 151 -7.20 -11.05 -11.41
CA GLN A 151 -6.49 -11.12 -12.71
C GLN A 151 -7.37 -10.69 -13.90
N HIS A 152 -8.65 -11.05 -13.90
CA HIS A 152 -9.59 -10.71 -14.97
C HIS A 152 -9.94 -9.21 -15.06
N LEU A 153 -9.68 -8.43 -14.00
CA LEU A 153 -9.88 -6.97 -13.97
C LEU A 153 -8.62 -6.18 -14.34
N GLN A 154 -7.47 -6.85 -14.41
CA GLN A 154 -6.19 -6.20 -14.69
C GLN A 154 -6.15 -5.57 -16.08
N GLY A 155 -5.73 -4.31 -16.14
CA GLY A 155 -5.70 -3.51 -17.36
C GLY A 155 -7.05 -2.90 -17.77
N ALA A 156 -8.11 -3.22 -17.04
CA ALA A 156 -9.44 -2.62 -17.19
C ALA A 156 -9.77 -1.78 -15.97
N ALA A 157 -10.10 -2.41 -14.83
CA ALA A 157 -10.54 -1.76 -13.61
C ALA A 157 -9.45 -1.68 -12.52
N ILE A 158 -8.39 -2.49 -12.62
CA ILE A 158 -7.17 -2.38 -11.80
C ILE A 158 -5.94 -2.34 -12.72
N PRO A 159 -4.75 -1.88 -12.27
CA PRO A 159 -3.53 -1.94 -13.08
C PRO A 159 -3.16 -3.38 -13.46
N ARG A 160 -2.31 -3.58 -14.46
CA ARG A 160 -1.66 -4.88 -14.67
C ARG A 160 -0.50 -5.06 -13.70
N LEU A 161 -0.43 -6.20 -13.02
CA LEU A 161 0.77 -6.68 -12.36
C LEU A 161 1.69 -7.25 -13.43
N LEU A 162 2.91 -6.70 -13.53
CA LEU A 162 3.88 -7.06 -14.57
C LEU A 162 4.94 -8.01 -14.03
N MET A 163 5.35 -7.80 -12.77
CA MET A 163 6.41 -8.56 -12.12
C MET A 163 6.33 -8.34 -10.61
N GLU A 164 6.82 -9.31 -9.86
CA GLU A 164 7.20 -9.19 -8.45
C GLU A 164 8.71 -9.37 -8.29
N GLY A 165 9.26 -8.87 -7.20
CA GLY A 165 10.66 -9.08 -6.86
C GLY A 165 10.99 -8.59 -5.47
N VAL A 166 12.26 -8.69 -5.11
CA VAL A 166 12.81 -8.21 -3.84
C VAL A 166 13.88 -7.16 -4.11
N LEU A 167 13.83 -6.06 -3.38
CA LEU A 167 14.83 -5.02 -3.44
C LEU A 167 16.20 -5.60 -3.09
N VAL A 168 17.20 -5.27 -3.89
CA VAL A 168 18.61 -5.42 -3.51
C VAL A 168 19.00 -4.15 -2.76
N PRO A 169 19.12 -4.19 -1.42
CA PRO A 169 19.46 -3.01 -0.65
C PRO A 169 20.83 -2.46 -1.07
N PRO A 170 20.98 -1.13 -1.22
CA PRO A 170 22.29 -0.51 -1.48
C PRO A 170 23.18 -0.45 -0.22
N ASP A 171 22.64 -0.83 0.93
CA ASP A 171 23.27 -0.78 2.25
C ASP A 171 23.47 -2.21 2.83
N GLU A 172 24.09 -2.31 4.01
CA GLU A 172 24.41 -3.60 4.67
C GLU A 172 23.21 -4.27 5.37
N ARG A 173 21.99 -3.97 4.93
CA ARG A 173 20.76 -4.50 5.53
C ARG A 173 20.58 -5.96 5.18
N ALA A 174 20.08 -6.71 6.16
CA ALA A 174 19.68 -8.09 5.97
C ALA A 174 18.26 -8.18 5.39
N TYR A 175 17.38 -7.26 5.80
CA TYR A 175 16.01 -7.22 5.30
C TYR A 175 16.00 -6.80 3.82
N ARG A 176 15.30 -7.58 3.00
CA ARG A 176 15.13 -7.35 1.56
C ARG A 176 13.65 -7.05 1.28
N PRO A 177 13.27 -5.77 1.18
CA PRO A 177 11.88 -5.37 0.94
C PRO A 177 11.28 -6.04 -0.29
N PRO A 178 10.09 -6.68 -0.18
CA PRO A 178 9.39 -7.15 -1.36
C PRO A 178 8.84 -5.96 -2.16
N ALA A 179 8.62 -6.19 -3.45
CA ALA A 179 8.20 -5.16 -4.39
C ALA A 179 7.31 -5.69 -5.50
N LEU A 180 6.36 -4.85 -5.92
CA LEU A 180 5.49 -5.09 -7.07
C LEU A 180 5.80 -4.09 -8.18
N VAL A 181 5.87 -4.60 -9.40
CA VAL A 181 6.02 -3.82 -10.63
C VAL A 181 4.71 -3.89 -11.40
N MET A 182 4.10 -2.74 -11.65
CA MET A 182 2.76 -2.65 -12.21
C MET A 182 2.64 -1.58 -13.29
N GLU A 183 1.60 -1.69 -14.10
CA GLU A 183 1.23 -0.71 -15.12
C GLU A 183 1.14 0.70 -14.53
N TYR A 184 1.77 1.68 -15.19
CA TYR A 184 1.51 3.08 -14.88
C TYR A 184 0.23 3.55 -15.58
N VAL A 185 -0.79 3.85 -14.78
CA VAL A 185 -2.04 4.41 -15.27
C VAL A 185 -1.89 5.92 -15.45
N LYS A 186 -1.85 6.37 -16.70
CA LYS A 186 -1.78 7.80 -17.03
C LYS A 186 -3.17 8.44 -16.90
N GLY A 187 -3.41 9.04 -15.74
CA GLY A 187 -4.64 9.75 -15.41
C GLY A 187 -4.44 10.70 -14.23
N VAL A 188 -5.55 11.14 -13.66
CA VAL A 188 -5.59 11.94 -12.43
C VAL A 188 -6.27 11.14 -11.32
N VAL A 189 -5.89 11.36 -10.07
CA VAL A 189 -6.61 10.75 -8.94
C VAL A 189 -8.04 11.28 -8.91
N PHE A 190 -9.00 10.47 -8.47
CA PHE A 190 -10.42 10.78 -8.47
C PHE A 190 -10.73 12.09 -7.71
N ARG A 191 -9.99 12.38 -6.64
CA ARG A 191 -10.07 13.68 -5.93
C ARG A 191 -9.89 14.88 -6.86
N ASP A 192 -9.02 14.77 -7.85
CA ASP A 192 -8.64 15.88 -8.72
C ASP A 192 -9.32 15.78 -10.10
N ALA A 193 -10.06 14.69 -10.36
CA ALA A 193 -10.80 14.50 -11.60
C ALA A 193 -11.98 15.47 -11.71
N PRO A 194 -12.16 16.12 -12.87
CA PRO A 194 -13.33 16.95 -13.14
C PRO A 194 -14.58 16.07 -13.27
N VAL A 195 -15.73 16.55 -12.79
CA VAL A 195 -16.98 15.77 -12.79
C VAL A 195 -17.44 15.41 -14.20
N GLU A 196 -17.07 16.23 -15.19
CA GLU A 196 -17.40 16.02 -16.60
C GLU A 196 -16.68 14.80 -17.21
N GLU A 197 -15.55 14.38 -16.64
CA GLU A 197 -14.85 13.16 -17.02
C GLU A 197 -15.49 11.90 -16.40
N LEU A 198 -16.32 12.07 -15.36
CA LEU A 198 -17.07 11.00 -14.71
C LEU A 198 -18.36 10.70 -15.47
N THR A 199 -18.21 10.13 -16.67
CA THR A 199 -19.36 9.73 -17.48
C THR A 199 -20.15 8.61 -16.81
N ARG A 200 -21.44 8.47 -17.15
CA ARG A 200 -22.29 7.40 -16.61
C ARG A 200 -21.67 6.03 -16.80
N ASP A 201 -21.19 5.73 -18.00
CA ASP A 201 -20.62 4.42 -18.34
C ASP A 201 -19.34 4.15 -17.52
N LEU A 202 -18.52 5.17 -17.31
CA LEU A 202 -17.32 5.08 -16.47
C LEU A 202 -17.68 4.75 -15.01
N CYS A 203 -18.64 5.50 -14.46
CA CYS A 203 -19.10 5.32 -13.09
C CYS A 203 -19.77 3.96 -12.89
N THR A 204 -20.60 3.51 -13.84
CA THR A 204 -21.19 2.16 -13.83
C THR A 204 -20.09 1.11 -13.85
N ALA A 205 -19.12 1.21 -14.77
CA ALA A 205 -18.02 0.25 -14.86
C ALA A 205 -17.19 0.19 -13.57
N LEU A 206 -16.91 1.33 -12.95
CA LEU A 206 -16.22 1.40 -11.66
C LEU A 206 -17.01 0.71 -10.54
N VAL A 207 -18.29 1.05 -10.41
CA VAL A 207 -19.17 0.46 -9.39
C VAL A 207 -19.31 -1.03 -9.60
N SER A 208 -19.56 -1.50 -10.82
CA SER A 208 -19.65 -2.93 -11.15
C SER A 208 -18.34 -3.67 -10.86
N ALA A 209 -17.18 -3.07 -11.14
CA ALA A 209 -15.90 -3.70 -10.85
C ALA A 209 -15.65 -3.83 -9.34
N VAL A 210 -16.00 -2.82 -8.56
CA VAL A 210 -15.84 -2.88 -7.09
C VAL A 210 -16.86 -3.84 -6.46
N ASP A 211 -18.08 -3.89 -6.99
CA ASP A 211 -19.12 -4.83 -6.57
C ASP A 211 -18.71 -6.30 -6.80
N SER A 212 -17.92 -6.57 -7.85
CA SER A 212 -17.46 -7.93 -8.12
C SER A 212 -16.33 -8.42 -7.21
N PHE A 213 -15.63 -7.54 -6.48
CA PHE A 213 -14.47 -7.94 -5.66
C PHE A 213 -14.82 -9.06 -4.68
N GLY A 214 -15.96 -8.93 -3.97
CA GLY A 214 -16.38 -9.91 -2.97
C GLY A 214 -16.65 -11.30 -3.54
N ALA A 215 -17.16 -11.39 -4.77
CA ALA A 215 -17.35 -12.64 -5.50
C ALA A 215 -16.02 -13.27 -5.94
N HIS A 216 -14.95 -12.48 -5.96
CA HIS A 216 -13.59 -12.90 -6.23
C HIS A 216 -12.72 -12.95 -4.98
N GLU A 217 -13.34 -13.11 -3.80
CA GLU A 217 -12.64 -13.35 -2.54
C GLU A 217 -11.76 -12.18 -2.08
N VAL A 218 -12.06 -10.96 -2.54
CA VAL A 218 -11.35 -9.72 -2.19
C VAL A 218 -12.32 -8.66 -1.67
N PHE A 219 -11.88 -7.86 -0.70
CA PHE A 219 -12.39 -6.51 -0.48
C PHE A 219 -11.19 -5.56 -0.29
N HIS A 220 -11.31 -4.32 -0.75
CA HIS A 220 -10.23 -3.34 -0.78
C HIS A 220 -9.93 -2.71 0.58
N ASN A 221 -10.95 -2.42 1.39
CA ASN A 221 -10.85 -1.92 2.78
C ASN A 221 -10.29 -0.49 2.97
N ASP A 222 -9.68 0.09 1.94
CA ASP A 222 -9.16 1.47 1.93
C ASP A 222 -9.57 2.23 0.65
N LEU A 223 -10.79 2.02 0.19
CA LEU A 223 -11.26 2.69 -1.01
C LEU A 223 -11.61 4.15 -0.71
N ASN A 224 -10.83 5.06 -1.29
CA ASN A 224 -10.97 6.50 -1.13
C ASN A 224 -10.61 7.25 -2.44
N GLU A 225 -10.80 8.58 -2.46
CA GLU A 225 -10.59 9.43 -3.65
C GLU A 225 -9.15 9.51 -4.17
N ASN A 226 -8.16 9.06 -3.40
CA ASN A 226 -6.76 8.96 -3.83
C ASN A 226 -6.42 7.59 -4.44
N ASN A 227 -7.22 6.56 -4.12
CA ASN A 227 -7.01 5.17 -4.52
C ASN A 227 -7.80 4.79 -5.79
N ILE A 228 -8.27 5.79 -6.53
CA ILE A 228 -8.93 5.64 -7.83
C ILE A 228 -8.29 6.62 -8.79
N ILE A 229 -7.83 6.14 -9.94
CA ILE A 229 -7.31 6.97 -11.04
C ILE A 229 -8.37 7.03 -12.15
N VAL A 230 -8.75 8.24 -12.54
CA VAL A 230 -9.55 8.51 -13.73
C VAL A 230 -8.61 8.69 -14.91
N ALA A 231 -8.68 7.77 -15.86
CA ALA A 231 -7.89 7.76 -17.09
C ALA A 231 -8.81 7.81 -18.31
N PRO A 232 -8.30 8.15 -19.51
CA PRO A 232 -9.11 8.15 -20.72
C PRO A 232 -9.82 6.80 -20.94
N GLY A 233 -11.16 6.82 -20.82
CA GLY A 233 -12.01 5.67 -21.06
C GLY A 233 -12.11 4.63 -19.94
N ARG A 234 -11.47 4.84 -18.77
CA ARG A 234 -11.58 3.90 -17.63
C ARG A 234 -11.25 4.55 -16.28
N ALA A 235 -11.89 4.04 -15.23
CA ALA A 235 -11.54 4.33 -13.85
C ALA A 235 -10.82 3.12 -13.27
N VAL A 236 -9.72 3.36 -12.58
CA VAL A 236 -8.79 2.31 -12.16
C VAL A 236 -8.59 2.37 -10.66
N VAL A 237 -8.98 1.32 -9.94
CA VAL A 237 -8.75 1.15 -8.52
C VAL A 237 -7.31 0.69 -8.30
N ILE A 238 -6.62 1.31 -7.34
CA ILE A 238 -5.21 1.06 -7.01
C ILE A 238 -5.06 0.89 -5.50
N ASP A 239 -3.89 0.41 -5.08
CA ASP A 239 -3.48 0.36 -3.66
C ASP A 239 -4.28 -0.62 -2.80
N PHE A 240 -4.07 -1.91 -3.06
CA PHE A 240 -4.68 -3.01 -2.29
C PHE A 240 -3.86 -3.39 -1.05
N GLY A 241 -3.00 -2.50 -0.52
CA GLY A 241 -2.14 -2.78 0.63
C GLY A 241 -2.90 -3.05 1.94
N CYS A 242 -4.19 -2.72 2.00
CA CYS A 242 -5.08 -3.01 3.12
C CYS A 242 -6.17 -4.03 2.76
N ALA A 243 -6.08 -4.67 1.60
CA ALA A 243 -7.10 -5.57 1.11
C ALA A 243 -7.26 -6.79 2.03
N GLY A 244 -8.51 -7.18 2.23
CA GLY A 244 -8.85 -8.45 2.87
C GLY A 244 -9.06 -9.53 1.83
N ILE A 245 -8.44 -10.68 2.06
CA ILE A 245 -8.56 -11.88 1.22
C ILE A 245 -9.35 -12.92 2.00
N ARG A 246 -10.30 -13.57 1.33
CA ARG A 246 -11.05 -14.66 1.95
C ARG A 246 -10.10 -15.80 2.32
N GLN A 247 -10.12 -16.21 3.59
CA GLN A 247 -9.32 -17.35 4.03
C GLN A 247 -9.99 -18.67 3.59
N PRO A 248 -9.22 -19.73 3.26
CA PRO A 248 -9.79 -21.00 2.80
C PRO A 248 -10.81 -21.63 3.77
N GLU A 249 -10.64 -21.42 5.07
CA GLU A 249 -11.50 -21.96 6.13
C GLU A 249 -12.66 -21.02 6.49
N GLN A 250 -12.73 -19.83 5.89
CA GLN A 250 -13.75 -18.84 6.22
C GLN A 250 -15.10 -19.19 5.58
N ASP A 251 -16.13 -19.32 6.42
CA ASP A 251 -17.50 -19.57 5.96
C ASP A 251 -18.12 -18.37 5.22
N ASP A 252 -19.18 -18.64 4.45
CA ASP A 252 -19.85 -17.63 3.61
C ASP A 252 -20.49 -16.50 4.43
N GLU A 253 -20.97 -16.79 5.64
CA GLU A 253 -21.60 -15.79 6.51
C GLU A 253 -20.57 -14.78 7.02
N SER A 254 -19.45 -15.28 7.54
CA SER A 254 -18.32 -14.48 8.01
C SER A 254 -17.69 -13.68 6.86
N TRP A 255 -17.53 -14.30 5.69
CA TRP A 255 -17.04 -13.59 4.50
C TRP A 255 -18.00 -12.47 4.08
N SER A 256 -19.29 -12.78 3.99
CA SER A 256 -20.32 -11.79 3.62
C SER A 256 -20.37 -10.64 4.62
N PHE A 257 -20.21 -10.94 5.92
CA PHE A 257 -20.11 -9.92 6.97
C PHE A 257 -18.91 -9.00 6.73
N ASN A 258 -17.72 -9.55 6.45
CA ASN A 258 -16.52 -8.75 6.19
C ASN A 258 -16.66 -7.86 4.95
N VAL A 259 -17.18 -8.40 3.84
CA VAL A 259 -17.44 -7.63 2.61
C VAL A 259 -18.43 -6.49 2.89
N ALA A 260 -19.52 -6.79 3.62
CA ALA A 260 -20.50 -5.78 4.00
C ALA A 260 -19.93 -4.73 4.97
N PHE A 261 -19.04 -5.12 5.88
CA PHE A 261 -18.37 -4.23 6.81
C PHE A 261 -17.40 -3.28 6.11
N ALA A 262 -16.58 -3.79 5.17
CA ALA A 262 -15.68 -2.97 4.36
C ALA A 262 -16.46 -1.93 3.54
N ASN A 263 -17.60 -2.34 2.98
CA ASN A 263 -18.57 -1.52 2.25
C ASN A 263 -17.93 -0.72 1.10
N ASP A 264 -17.05 -1.36 0.32
CA ASP A 264 -16.31 -0.71 -0.77
C ASP A 264 -17.25 -0.06 -1.80
N VAL A 265 -18.32 -0.76 -2.18
CA VAL A 265 -19.34 -0.22 -3.10
C VAL A 265 -19.97 1.05 -2.54
N GLY A 266 -20.38 1.03 -1.27
CA GLY A 266 -20.93 2.21 -0.60
C GLY A 266 -19.93 3.37 -0.53
N ARG A 267 -18.64 3.08 -0.35
CA ARG A 267 -17.56 4.08 -0.41
C ARG A 267 -17.49 4.72 -1.79
N VAL A 268 -17.44 3.95 -2.89
CA VAL A 268 -17.46 4.49 -4.27
C VAL A 268 -18.69 5.37 -4.49
N GLN A 269 -19.87 4.89 -4.12
CA GLN A 269 -21.09 5.65 -4.31
C GLN A 269 -21.05 6.98 -3.57
N ASN A 270 -20.55 7.01 -2.33
CA ASN A 270 -20.39 8.24 -1.57
C ASN A 270 -19.39 9.19 -2.24
N LEU A 271 -18.28 8.69 -2.78
CA LEU A 271 -17.32 9.49 -3.56
C LEU A 271 -17.99 10.12 -4.80
N LEU A 272 -18.75 9.33 -5.55
CA LEU A 272 -19.50 9.81 -6.73
C LEU A 272 -20.53 10.89 -6.36
N ARG A 273 -21.31 10.67 -5.29
CA ARG A 273 -22.27 11.66 -4.78
C ARG A 273 -21.57 12.96 -4.36
N HIS A 274 -20.47 12.87 -3.62
CA HIS A 274 -19.68 14.04 -3.22
C HIS A 274 -19.08 14.80 -4.41
N LYS A 275 -18.76 14.10 -5.51
CA LYS A 275 -18.33 14.75 -6.75
C LYS A 275 -19.44 15.41 -7.56
N GLY A 276 -20.70 15.21 -7.18
CA GLY A 276 -21.85 15.77 -7.89
C GLY A 276 -22.34 14.90 -9.04
N VAL A 277 -21.98 13.61 -9.07
CA VAL A 277 -22.56 12.65 -10.02
C VAL A 277 -24.02 12.40 -9.62
N SER A 278 -24.94 12.62 -10.55
CA SER A 278 -26.39 12.41 -10.33
C SER A 278 -26.78 10.94 -10.52
N ASN A 279 -27.89 10.51 -9.91
CA ASN A 279 -28.49 9.19 -10.07
C ASN A 279 -27.55 8.01 -9.75
N VAL A 280 -26.68 8.17 -8.75
CA VAL A 280 -25.73 7.13 -8.31
C VAL A 280 -26.43 5.83 -7.92
N ASP A 281 -27.64 5.91 -7.35
CA ASP A 281 -28.42 4.74 -6.93
C ASP A 281 -28.87 3.86 -8.12
N GLU A 282 -28.99 4.46 -9.32
CA GLU A 282 -29.34 3.72 -10.54
C GLU A 282 -28.15 2.94 -11.12
N LEU A 283 -26.92 3.24 -10.71
CA LEU A 283 -25.70 2.60 -11.23
C LEU A 283 -25.55 1.14 -10.75
N VAL A 284 -26.19 0.77 -9.64
CA VAL A 284 -26.15 -0.60 -9.07
C VAL A 284 -27.27 -1.49 -9.61
N ALA A 285 -28.42 -0.90 -9.95
CA ALA A 285 -29.58 -1.66 -10.41
C ALA A 285 -29.36 -2.41 -11.74
N THR A 286 -28.26 -2.11 -12.45
CA THR A 286 -27.88 -2.78 -13.70
C THR A 286 -27.01 -4.02 -13.50
N THR A 287 -26.45 -4.24 -12.31
CA THR A 287 -25.51 -5.34 -12.03
C THR A 287 -26.21 -6.61 -11.52
N SER A 288 -27.35 -6.49 -10.84
CA SER A 288 -28.11 -7.65 -10.30
C SER A 288 -29.00 -8.38 -11.32
N ALA A 289 -28.90 -8.05 -12.62
CA ALA A 289 -29.75 -8.57 -13.68
C ALA A 289 -29.00 -9.31 -14.80
N ALA A 290 -27.71 -9.61 -14.61
CA ALA A 290 -26.88 -10.35 -15.58
C ALA A 290 -26.37 -11.67 -14.99
#